data_AF-C7D976-F1
#
_entry.id   AF-C7D976-F1
#
_cell.length_a   1.000
_cell.length_b   1.000
_cell.length_c   1.000
_cell.angle_alpha   90.00
_cell.angle_beta   90.00
_cell.angle_gamma   90.00
#
_symmetry.space_group_name_H-M   'P 1'
#
loop_
_entity.id
_entity.type
_entity.pdbx_description
1 polymer ?
#
loop_
_entity_poly.entity_id
_entity_poly.type
_entity_poly.pdbx_seq_one_letter_code
_entity_poly.pdbx_strand_id
1 'polypeptide(L)' 'MSDYEQRFAAAEAELAAAGIWASNGNPPLTRIMRRLGFKPRPPHYDSTTKIIVGFTLWFGPIWGGHDVARRMA' A
#
# COMPACT_ATOMS: atom_id res chain seq x y z
N MET A 1 -18.41 -7.50 12.70
CA MET A 1 -17.57 -6.73 11.75
C MET A 1 -17.30 -5.36 12.35
N SER A 2 -16.03 -5.01 12.56
CA SER A 2 -15.64 -3.72 13.15
C SER A 2 -15.94 -2.55 12.21
N ASP A 3 -16.06 -1.32 12.74
CA ASP A 3 -16.25 -0.09 11.94
C ASP A 3 -15.15 0.06 10.86
N TYR A 4 -13.91 -0.28 11.21
CA TYR A 4 -12.80 -0.30 10.26
C TYR A 4 -13.04 -1.28 9.10
N GLU A 5 -13.48 -2.51 9.38
CA GLU A 5 -13.72 -3.52 8.33
C GLU A 5 -14.84 -3.12 7.39
N GLN A 6 -15.91 -2.50 7.92
CA GLN A 6 -17.01 -1.99 7.10
C GLN A 6 -16.52 -0.88 6.16
N ARG A 7 -15.77 0.09 6.68
CA ARG A 7 -15.21 1.18 5.87
C ARG A 7 -14.20 0.69 4.85
N PHE A 8 -13.34 -0.27 5.22
CA PHE A 8 -12.36 -0.85 4.31
C PHE A 8 -13.05 -1.61 3.17
N ALA A 9 -14.07 -2.41 3.48
CA ALA A 9 -14.86 -3.12 2.47
C ALA A 9 -15.62 -2.17 1.54
N ALA A 10 -16.18 -1.08 2.09
CA ALA A 10 -16.83 -0.04 1.29
C ALA A 10 -15.85 0.64 0.31
N ALA A 11 -14.65 0.99 0.78
CA ALA A 11 -13.61 1.56 -0.07
C ALA A 11 -13.13 0.58 -1.15
N GLU A 12 -12.99 -0.72 -0.83
CA GLU A 12 -12.67 -1.73 -1.85
C GLU A 12 -13.79 -1.87 -2.90
N ALA A 13 -15.06 -1.81 -2.50
CA ALA A 13 -16.19 -1.85 -3.42
C ALA A 13 -16.24 -0.60 -4.32
N GLU A 14 -15.98 0.59 -3.79
CA GLU A 14 -15.94 1.83 -4.56
C GLU A 14 -14.80 1.80 -5.59
N LEU A 15 -13.61 1.35 -5.19
CA LEU A 15 -12.47 1.20 -6.10
C LEU A 15 -12.74 0.17 -7.20
N ALA A 16 -13.38 -0.95 -6.87
CA ALA A 16 -13.79 -1.95 -7.86
C ALA A 16 -14.83 -1.40 -8.85
N ALA A 17 -15.82 -0.63 -8.36
CA ALA A 17 -16.81 0.03 -9.19
C ALA A 17 -16.19 1.09 -10.12
N ALA A 18 -15.12 1.76 -9.67
CA ALA A 18 -14.33 2.68 -10.48
C ALA A 18 -13.40 1.98 -11.50
N GLY A 19 -13.40 0.65 -11.58
CA GLY A 19 -12.57 -0.12 -12.50
C GLY A 19 -11.09 -0.18 -12.10
N ILE A 20 -10.75 0.17 -10.86
CA ILE A 20 -9.38 0.10 -10.36
C ILE A 20 -8.98 -1.37 -10.21
N TRP A 21 -7.84 -1.73 -10.78
CA TRP A 21 -7.30 -3.09 -10.66
C TRP A 21 -7.03 -3.42 -9.18
N ALA A 22 -7.41 -4.63 -8.76
CA ALA A 22 -7.36 -5.03 -7.34
C ALA A 22 -5.97 -4.92 -6.70
N SER A 23 -4.89 -5.09 -7.47
CA SER A 23 -3.51 -4.89 -7.01
C SER A 23 -3.15 -3.42 -6.78
N ASN A 24 -3.81 -2.49 -7.48
CA ASN A 24 -3.65 -1.05 -7.28
C ASN A 24 -4.53 -0.54 -6.13
N GLY A 25 -5.77 -1.03 -6.03
CA GLY A 25 -6.70 -0.63 -4.97
C GLY A 25 -6.36 -1.20 -3.59
N ASN A 26 -5.83 -2.43 -3.54
CA ASN A 26 -5.37 -3.08 -2.32
C ASN A 26 -4.05 -3.84 -2.58
N PRO A 27 -2.90 -3.14 -2.54
CA PRO A 27 -1.61 -3.72 -2.88
C PRO A 27 -1.15 -4.78 -1.86
N PRO A 28 -0.21 -5.67 -2.24
CA PRO A 28 0.26 -6.75 -1.37
C PRO A 28 0.74 -6.27 0.00
N LEU A 29 1.41 -5.12 0.07
CA LEU A 29 1.87 -4.52 1.32
C LEU A 29 0.70 -4.21 2.28
N THR A 30 -0.38 -3.62 1.79
CA THR A 30 -1.60 -3.35 2.58
C THR A 30 -2.22 -4.63 3.11
N ARG A 31 -2.24 -5.71 2.29
CA ARG A 31 -2.74 -7.03 2.72
C ARG A 31 -1.89 -7.64 3.83
N ILE A 32 -0.57 -7.53 3.72
CA ILE A 32 0.37 -8.01 4.74
C ILE A 32 0.17 -7.25 6.05
N MET A 33 0.12 -5.91 6.00
CA MET A 33 -0.12 -5.07 7.18
C MET A 33 -1.44 -5.44 7.86
N ARG A 34 -2.51 -5.69 7.11
CA ARG A 34 -3.79 -6.17 7.67
C ARG A 34 -3.68 -7.51 8.35
N ARG A 35 -2.94 -8.48 7.77
CA ARG A 35 -2.72 -9.80 8.39
C ARG A 35 -1.92 -9.72 9.69
N LEU A 36 -1.06 -8.71 9.82
CA LEU A 36 -0.29 -8.43 11.04
C LEU A 36 -1.12 -7.66 12.11
N GLY A 37 -2.41 -7.44 11.87
CA GLY A 37 -3.32 -6.78 12.83
C GLY A 37 -3.35 -5.25 12.71
N PHE A 38 -2.60 -4.66 11.78
CA PHE A 38 -2.70 -3.23 11.50
C PHE A 38 -4.01 -2.89 10.78
N LYS A 39 -4.42 -1.62 10.90
CA LYS A 39 -5.61 -1.07 10.26
C LYS A 39 -5.24 -0.02 9.20
N PRO A 40 -4.49 -0.39 8.14
CA PRO A 40 -4.08 0.56 7.11
C PRO A 40 -5.29 1.07 6.33
N ARG A 41 -5.22 2.32 5.87
CA ARG A 41 -6.20 2.85 4.91
C ARG A 41 -5.83 2.36 3.51
N PRO A 42 -6.81 2.16 2.60
CA PRO A 42 -6.48 1.92 1.20
C PRO A 42 -5.67 3.11 0.63
N PRO A 43 -4.72 2.89 -0.29
CA PRO A 43 -3.82 3.94 -0.77
C PRO A 43 -4.56 5.18 -1.29
N HIS A 44 -5.66 5.00 -2.01
CA HIS A 44 -6.47 6.10 -2.56
C HIS A 44 -7.15 6.98 -1.50
N TYR A 45 -7.23 6.51 -0.25
CA TYR A 45 -7.83 7.23 0.88
C TYR A 45 -6.81 7.53 1.98
N ASP A 46 -5.52 7.34 1.71
CA ASP A 46 -4.44 7.65 2.65
C ASP A 46 -3.73 8.96 2.26
N SER A 47 -2.89 9.50 3.14
CA SER A 47 -2.16 10.73 2.84
C SER A 47 -1.06 10.51 1.82
N THR A 48 -0.89 11.45 0.89
CA THR A 48 0.15 11.42 -0.15
C THR A 48 1.54 11.17 0.44
N THR A 49 1.86 11.79 1.59
CA THR A 49 3.14 11.59 2.28
C THR A 49 3.35 10.15 2.73
N LYS A 50 2.33 9.49 3.29
CA LYS A 50 2.43 8.09 3.72
C LYS A 50 2.62 7.15 2.53
N ILE A 51 1.92 7.41 1.43
CA ILE A 51 2.08 6.67 0.19
C ILE A 51 3.52 6.81 -0.31
N ILE A 52 4.03 8.04 -0.42
CA ILE A 52 5.42 8.29 -0.87
C ILE A 52 6.42 7.55 0.01
N VAL A 53 6.32 7.66 1.34
CA VAL A 53 7.25 7.00 2.26
C VAL A 53 7.16 5.48 2.13
N GLY A 54 5.95 4.91 2.14
CA GLY A 54 5.74 3.47 2.04
C GLY A 54 6.26 2.89 0.72
N PHE A 55 5.96 3.56 -0.41
CA PHE A 55 6.44 3.17 -1.72
C PHE A 55 7.96 3.35 -1.85
N THR A 56 8.54 4.41 -1.28
CA THR A 56 10.00 4.63 -1.28
C THR A 56 10.71 3.53 -0.48
N LEU A 57 10.17 3.12 0.67
CA LEU A 57 10.74 2.02 1.46
C LEU A 57 10.57 0.66 0.79
N TRP A 58 9.48 0.44 0.06
CA TRP A 58 9.23 -0.81 -0.66
C TRP A 58 10.07 -0.91 -1.93
N PHE A 59 10.01 0.10 -2.79
CA PHE A 59 10.67 0.09 -4.10
C PHE A 59 12.12 0.55 -4.05
N GLY A 60 12.50 1.45 -3.14
CA GLY A 60 13.86 1.99 -3.04
C GLY A 60 14.94 0.90 -2.90
N PRO A 61 14.80 -0.06 -1.97
CA PRO A 61 15.76 -1.17 -1.87
C PRO A 61 15.76 -2.10 -3.08
N ILE A 62 14.60 -2.34 -3.70
CA ILE A 62 14.45 -3.25 -4.85
C ILE A 62 15.06 -2.65 -6.13
N TRP A 63 14.83 -1.35 -6.37
CA TRP A 63 15.15 -0.69 -7.64
C TRP A 63 16.31 0.31 -7.57
N GLY A 64 16.71 0.77 -6.38
CA GLY A 64 17.83 1.72 -6.19
C GLY A 64 19.00 1.13 -5.38
N GLY A 65 18.80 0.02 -4.68
CA GLY A 65 19.82 -0.57 -3.81
C GLY A 65 21.05 -1.11 -4.55
N HIS A 66 20.90 -1.50 -5.82
CA HIS A 66 21.99 -2.09 -6.61
C HIS A 66 23.03 -1.07 -7.09
N ASP A 67 22.67 0.21 -7.23
CA ASP A 67 23.59 1.26 -7.67
C ASP A 67 24.31 1.94 -6.50
N VAL A 68 23.67 2.00 -5.32
CA VAL A 68 24.30 2.55 -4.11
C VAL A 68 25.36 1.60 -3.57
N ALA A 69 25.10 0.29 -3.56
CA ALA A 69 26.07 -0.72 -3.11
C ALA A 69 27.31 -0.80 -4.02
N ARG A 70 27.16 -0.54 -5.32
CA ARG A 70 28.26 -0.58 -6.31
C ARG A 70 29.14 0.68 -6.32
N ARG A 71 28.69 1.76 -5.68
CA ARG A 71 29.46 3.01 -5.52
C ARG A 71 30.22 3.10 -4.20
N MET A 72 30.00 2.15 -3.28
CA MET A 72 30.72 2.05 -1.99
C MET A 72 31.71 0.88 -1.92
N ALA A 73 31.84 0.10 -3.01
CA ALA A 73 32.83 -0.96 -3.19
C ALA A 73 33.89 -0.52 -4.21
#